data_AF-A0A7C6D703-F1
#
_entry.id   AF-A0A7C6D703-F1
#
_cell.length_a   1.000
_cell.length_b   1.000
_cell.length_c   1.000
_cell.angle_alpha   90.00
_cell.angle_beta   90.00
_cell.angle_gamma   90.00
#
_symmetry.space_group_name_H-M   'P 1'
#
loop_
_entity.id
_entity.type
_entity.pdbx_description
1 polymer ?
#
loop_
_entity_poly.entity_id
_entity_poly.type
_entity_poly.pdbx_seq_one_letter_code
_entity_poly.pdbx_strand_id
1 'polypeptide(L)' 'MNCPKCRSRSTGRIGQGQYYCWDCSIEFEPTDKGVRMYRLEPNGIAIPETLEDGVLPGSTPTSQSQPGTGLRREPE' A
#
# COMPACT_ATOMS: atom_id res chain seq x y z
N MET A 1 2.49 -11.75 12.62
CA MET A 1 3.31 -11.50 11.41
C MET A 1 4.30 -10.41 11.77
N ASN A 2 5.55 -10.53 11.35
CA ASN A 2 6.54 -9.48 11.60
C ASN A 2 6.74 -8.72 10.30
N CYS A 3 6.84 -7.39 10.37
CA CYS A 3 7.10 -6.56 9.20
C CYS A 3 8.43 -6.97 8.57
N PRO A 4 8.47 -7.28 7.27
CA PRO A 4 9.73 -7.68 6.62
C PRO A 4 10.73 -6.52 6.52
N LYS A 5 10.29 -5.26 6.64
CA LYS A 5 11.13 -4.05 6.60
C LYS A 5 11.75 -3.71 7.96
N CYS A 6 10.91 -3.45 8.97
CA CYS A 6 11.37 -2.99 10.29
C CYS A 6 11.36 -4.08 11.37
N ARG A 7 10.91 -5.30 11.05
CA ARG A 7 10.74 -6.44 11.97
C ARG A 7 9.77 -6.20 13.13
N SER A 8 9.00 -5.11 13.10
CA SER A 8 7.97 -4.85 14.11
C SER A 8 6.82 -5.85 14.04
N ARG A 9 6.12 -5.99 15.17
CA ARG A 9 4.91 -6.82 15.34
C ARG A 9 3.62 -6.04 15.15
N SER A 10 3.70 -4.71 15.04
CA SER A 10 2.56 -3.82 14.78
C SER A 10 2.15 -3.89 13.31
N THR A 11 1.83 -5.10 12.82
CA THR A 11 1.33 -5.34 11.47
C THR A 11 -0.12 -5.82 11.54
N GLY A 12 -0.98 -5.26 10.69
CA GLY A 12 -2.38 -5.65 10.53
C GLY A 12 -2.67 -6.16 9.12
N ARG A 13 -3.70 -6.98 8.96
CA ARG A 13 -4.21 -7.39 7.65
C ARG A 13 -5.24 -6.36 7.17
N ILE A 14 -5.05 -5.82 5.98
CA ILE A 14 -5.92 -4.77 5.40
C ILE A 14 -6.71 -5.26 4.18
N GLY A 15 -6.35 -6.42 3.63
CA GLY A 15 -7.03 -7.01 2.47
C GLY A 15 -6.82 -8.51 2.36
N GLN A 16 -7.14 -9.08 1.20
CA GLN A 16 -6.96 -10.51 0.95
C GLN A 16 -5.49 -10.80 0.60
N GLY A 17 -4.73 -11.31 1.57
CA GLY A 17 -3.28 -11.52 1.41
C GLY A 17 -2.44 -10.26 1.59
N GLN A 18 -3.05 -9.13 1.96
CA GLN A 18 -2.41 -7.83 2.07
C GLN A 18 -2.27 -7.37 3.52
N TYR A 19 -1.09 -6.87 3.87
CA TYR A 19 -0.72 -6.48 5.23
C TYR A 19 -0.13 -5.08 5.28
N TYR A 20 -0.33 -4.39 6.40
CA TYR A 20 0.18 -3.05 6.64
C TYR A 20 0.92 -2.99 7.97
N CYS A 21 2.05 -2.28 8.01
CA CYS A 21 2.80 -2.02 9.23
C CYS A 21 2.56 -0.60 9.74
N TRP A 22 2.07 -0.48 10.96
CA TRP A 22 1.79 0.79 11.62
C TRP A 22 3.04 1.58 12.00
N ASP A 23 4.17 0.91 12.22
CA ASP A 23 5.41 1.58 12.68
C ASP A 23 6.23 2.19 11.53
N CYS A 24 6.22 1.58 10.35
CA CYS A 24 7.01 2.06 9.20
C CYS A 24 6.17 2.47 8.00
N SER A 25 4.84 2.44 8.12
CA SER A 25 3.89 2.82 7.06
C SER A 25 4.10 2.08 5.74
N ILE A 26 4.49 0.80 5.82
CA ILE A 26 4.71 -0.07 4.67
C ILE A 26 3.53 -1.02 4.52
N GLU A 27 2.96 -1.05 3.33
CA GLU A 27 2.07 -2.10 2.85
C GLU A 27 2.91 -3.22 2.21
N PHE A 28 2.54 -4.48 2.46
CA PHE A 28 3.23 -5.63 1.89
C PHE A 28 2.31 -6.80 1.59
N GLU A 29 2.58 -7.45 0.46
CA GLU A 29 1.87 -8.63 -0.03
C GLU A 29 2.84 -9.82 -0.11
N PRO A 30 2.77 -10.79 0.81
CA PRO A 30 3.43 -12.06 0.63
C PRO A 30 2.80 -12.82 -0.55
N THR A 31 3.65 -13.19 -1.49
CA THR A 31 3.33 -14.02 -2.66
C THR A 31 4.17 -15.28 -2.64
N ASP A 32 3.84 -16.25 -3.48
CA ASP A 32 4.61 -17.49 -3.59
C ASP A 32 6.09 -17.26 -3.98
N LYS A 33 6.36 -16.17 -4.72
CA LYS A 33 7.69 -15.83 -5.25
C LYS A 33 8.50 -14.84 -4.40
N GLY A 34 7.94 -14.38 -3.28
CA GLY A 34 8.56 -13.34 -2.45
C GLY A 34 7.53 -12.36 -1.90
N VAL A 35 7.99 -11.19 -1.44
CA VAL A 35 7.12 -10.18 -0.82
C VAL A 35 7.17 -8.90 -1.64
N ARG A 36 6.00 -8.43 -2.10
CA ARG A 36 5.86 -7.08 -2.66
C ARG A 36 5.73 -6.09 -1.51
N MET A 37 6.47 -4.98 -1.54
CA MET A 37 6.42 -3.94 -0.50
C MET A 37 6.18 -2.58 -1.14
N TYR A 38 5.32 -1.78 -0.51
CA TYR A 38 4.95 -0.44 -0.94
C TYR A 38 5.03 0.50 0.25
N ARG A 39 5.81 1.58 0.11
CA ARG A 39 5.88 2.66 1.09
C ARG A 39 4.76 3.65 0.83
N LEU A 40 3.95 3.91 1.85
CA LEU A 40 3.01 5.02 1.81
C LEU A 40 3.74 6.30 2.19
N GLU A 41 3.76 7.23 1.25
CA GLU A 41 4.21 8.59 1.50
C GLU A 41 3.11 9.40 2.19
N PRO A 42 3.46 10.45 2.96
CA PRO A 42 2.49 11.28 3.67
C PRO A 42 1.44 11.95 2.77
N ASN A 43 1.74 12.07 1.48
CA ASN A 43 0.84 12.60 0.46
C ASN A 43 -0.22 11.58 -0.02
N GLY A 44 -0.21 10.35 0.50
CA GLY A 44 -1.14 9.27 0.13
C GLY A 44 -0.70 8.45 -1.08
N ILE A 45 0.52 8.64 -1.58
CA ILE A 45 1.05 7.88 -2.71
C ILE A 45 1.78 6.63 -2.21
N ALA A 46 1.50 5.48 -2.83
CA ALA A 46 2.22 4.24 -2.60
C ALA A 46 3.40 4.10 -3.58
N ILE A 47 4.63 4.10 -3.06
CA ILE A 47 5.86 3.91 -3.85
C ILE A 47 6.33 2.45 -3.67
N PRO A 48 6.50 1.67 -4.74
CA PRO A 48 7.05 0.32 -4.62
C PRO A 48 8.49 0.39 -4.09
N GLU A 49 8.80 -0.39 -3.06
CA GLU A 49 10.19 -0.66 -2.65
C GLU A 49 10.72 -1.83 -3.48
N THR A 50 10.78 -1.65 -4.81
CA THR A 50 11.50 -2.56 -5.68
C THR A 50 13.00 -2.24 -5.57
N LEU A 51 13.77 -3.16 -4.98
CA LEU A 51 15.22 -3.20 -5.19
C LEU A 51 15.45 -3.65 -6.64
N GLU A 52 15.44 -2.69 -7.57
CA GLU A 52 15.68 -2.97 -8.98
C GLU A 52 17.18 -2.89 -9.25
N ASP A 53 17.80 -4.05 -9.47
CA ASP A 53 18.86 -4.15 -10.47
C ASP A 53 18.28 -3.72 -11.84
N GLY A 54 18.18 -2.41 -12.08
CA GLY A 54 18.33 -1.84 -13.41
C GLY A 54 17.13 -1.74 -14.36
N VAL A 55 15.88 -1.62 -13.89
CA VAL A 55 14.78 -1.14 -14.75
C VAL A 55 13.98 -0.10 -13.99
N LEU A 56 13.77 1.06 -14.60
CA LEU A 56 12.84 2.08 -14.11
C LEU A 56 11.43 1.76 -14.63
N PRO A 57 10.40 1.64 -13.80
CA PRO A 57 9.03 1.74 -14.27
C PRO A 57 8.50 3.14 -13.94
N GLY A 58 8.63 4.04 -14.92
CA GLY A 58 7.70 5.17 -15.08
C GLY A 58 6.31 4.66 -15.42
N SER A 59 5.70 3.91 -14.52
CA SER A 59 4.38 3.31 -14.66
C SER A 59 3.62 3.59 -13.37
N THR A 60 3.03 4.77 -13.31
CA THR A 60 1.91 5.06 -12.42
C THR A 60 0.86 3.95 -12.56
N PRO A 61 0.49 3.22 -11.48
CA PRO A 61 -0.84 2.66 -11.41
C PRO A 61 -1.79 3.81 -11.09
N THR A 62 -2.38 4.38 -12.13
CA THR A 62 -3.64 5.11 -11.95
C THR A 62 -4.72 4.13 -11.48
N SER A 63 -5.64 4.63 -10.66
CA SER A 63 -6.93 4.01 -10.30
C SER A 63 -6.97 3.10 -9.06
N GLN A 64 -7.22 3.71 -7.90
CA GLN A 64 -8.45 3.37 -7.18
C GLN A 64 -9.38 4.58 -7.20
N SER A 65 -10.19 4.64 -8.25
CA SER A 65 -11.50 5.26 -8.22
C SER A 65 -12.31 4.61 -7.09
N GLN A 66 -12.71 5.37 -6.07
CA GLN A 66 -13.93 5.02 -5.34
C GLN A 66 -15.13 5.52 -6.16
N PRO A 67 -16.09 4.65 -6.53
CA PRO A 67 -17.33 5.05 -7.18
C PRO A 67 -18.22 5.85 -6.22
N GLY A 68 -18.99 6.78 -6.79
CA GLY A 68 -19.66 7.86 -6.10
C GLY A 68 -20.68 7.45 -5.04
N THR A 69 -20.72 8.24 -3.97
CA THR A 69 -21.94 8.46 -3.19
C THR A 69 -22.53 9.79 -3.64
N GLY A 70 -23.34 9.72 -4.71
CA GLY A 70 -24.37 10.73 -4.93
C GLY A 70 -25.43 10.57 -3.86
N LEU A 71 -25.42 11.43 -2.85
CA LEU A 71 -26.58 11.68 -1.99
C LEU A 71 -26.63 13.18 -1.67
N ARG A 72 -27.47 13.84 -2.49
CA ARG A 72 -28.50 14.82 -2.13
C ARG A 72 -28.15 15.93 -1.12
N ARG A 73 -28.37 17.18 -1.59
CA ARG A 73 -28.66 18.43 -0.85
C ARG A 73 -29.42 18.17 0.46
N GLU A 74 -29.23 19.01 1.50
CA GLU A 74 -30.13 20.09 2.04
C GLU A 74 -29.31 21.05 2.97
N PRO A 75 -29.86 22.09 3.67
CA PRO A 75 -29.50 23.50 3.47
C PRO A 75 -28.96 24.24 4.72
N GLU A 76 -28.42 25.46 4.52
CA GLU A 76 -28.67 26.64 5.38
C GLU A 76 -28.82 27.87 4.48
#